data_AF-A0A3D2G8P5-F1
#
_entry.id   AF-A0A3D2G8P5-F1
#
_cell.length_a   1.000
_cell.length_b   1.000
_cell.length_c   1.000
_cell.angle_alpha   90.00
_cell.angle_beta   90.00
_cell.angle_gamma   90.00
#
_symmetry.space_group_name_H-M   'P 1'
#
loop_
_entity.id
_entity.type
_entity.pdbx_description
1 polymer ?
#
loop_
_entity_poly.entity_id
_entity_poly.type
_entity_poly.pdbx_seq_one_letter_code
_entity_poly.pdbx_strand_id
1 'polypeptide(L)'
;MELYDGGVYLLNGTELVADNGEAAAAIEAKTGKKVDKKEAAKETIAYGILADHNTSGNMEKLKIKFDKLTSHDITFVGIIQTARASGLTKFPVPYVLTNCHNSLCAVGGTINEDDHMFGLSCAKKYGGVYVPPHQAVIHQFA
;
A
#
# COMPACT_ATOMS: atom_id res chain seq x y z
N MET A 1 21.95 -11.13 9.79
CA MET A 1 21.01 -10.91 8.69
C MET A 1 21.79 -11.19 7.43
N GLU A 2 21.41 -12.25 6.71
CA GLU A 2 22.07 -12.65 5.47
C GLU A 2 21.34 -11.98 4.30
N LEU A 3 22.10 -11.42 3.35
CA LEU A 3 21.56 -10.80 2.15
C LEU A 3 21.93 -11.71 0.97
N TYR A 4 20.94 -12.04 0.15
CA TYR A 4 21.15 -12.80 -1.08
C TYR A 4 21.36 -11.84 -2.25
N ASP A 5 22.29 -12.17 -3.15
CA ASP A 5 22.56 -11.39 -4.37
C ASP A 5 21.40 -11.45 -5.39
N GLY A 6 20.38 -12.26 -5.13
CA GLY A 6 19.21 -12.47 -6.00
C GLY A 6 17.94 -12.83 -5.24
N GLY A 7 16.98 -13.40 -5.96
CA GLY A 7 15.72 -13.86 -5.37
C GLY A 7 15.90 -15.08 -4.46
N VAL A 8 14.85 -15.43 -3.73
CA VAL A 8 14.79 -16.64 -2.90
C VAL A 8 13.44 -17.34 -3.06
N TYR A 9 13.45 -18.65 -2.93
CA TYR A 9 12.26 -19.47 -2.77
C TYR A 9 12.08 -19.80 -1.29
N LEU A 10 10.84 -19.74 -0.80
CA LEU A 10 10.45 -20.19 0.53
C LEU A 10 9.79 -21.56 0.40
N LEU A 11 10.42 -22.59 0.93
CA LEU A 11 9.90 -23.95 0.98
C LEU A 11 9.26 -24.22 2.33
N ASN A 12 8.03 -24.76 2.32
CA ASN A 12 7.29 -25.19 3.50
C ASN A 12 7.18 -24.12 4.62
N GLY A 13 7.28 -22.83 4.27
CA GLY A 13 7.18 -21.70 5.20
C GLY A 13 8.41 -21.43 6.07
N THR A 14 9.47 -22.24 5.98
CA THR A 14 10.61 -22.16 6.92
C THR A 14 11.99 -22.15 6.26
N GLU A 15 12.12 -22.72 5.06
CA GLU A 15 13.40 -22.94 4.43
C GLU A 15 13.60 -22.03 3.22
N LEU A 16 14.75 -21.36 3.13
CA LEU A 16 15.12 -20.51 2.01
C LEU A 16 16.08 -21.22 1.07
N VAL A 17 15.81 -21.12 -0.24
CA VAL A 17 16.71 -21.55 -1.30
C VAL A 17 16.99 -20.34 -2.19
N ALA A 18 18.27 -20.00 -2.35
CA ALA A 18 18.70 -18.92 -3.23
C ALA A 18 18.32 -19.23 -4.69
N ASP A 19 17.81 -18.24 -5.42
CA ASP A 19 17.48 -18.34 -6.84
C ASP A 19 18.76 -18.25 -7.70
N ASN A 20 19.57 -19.31 -7.65
CA ASN A 20 20.79 -19.47 -8.41
C ASN A 20 20.69 -20.68 -9.37
N GLY A 21 21.79 -21.01 -10.06
CA GLY A 21 21.82 -22.12 -11.03
C GLY A 21 21.52 -23.51 -10.44
N GLU A 22 21.56 -23.67 -9.12
CA GLU A 22 21.30 -24.93 -8.41
C GLU A 22 19.90 -24.99 -7.79
N ALA A 23 19.15 -23.88 -7.80
CA ALA A 23 17.87 -23.74 -7.13
C ALA A 23 16.86 -24.82 -7.56
N ALA A 24 16.72 -25.03 -8.87
CA ALA A 24 15.75 -25.98 -9.40
C ALA A 24 16.01 -27.42 -8.94
N ALA A 25 17.29 -27.84 -8.96
CA ALA A 25 17.68 -29.17 -8.49
C ALA A 25 17.49 -29.32 -6.97
N ALA A 26 17.85 -28.29 -6.19
CA ALA A 26 17.66 -28.29 -4.74
C ALA A 26 16.17 -28.35 -4.35
N ILE A 27 15.31 -27.64 -5.06
CA ILE A 27 13.86 -27.63 -4.81
C ILE A 27 13.24 -28.97 -5.20
N GLU A 28 13.60 -29.53 -6.36
CA GLU A 28 13.10 -30.85 -6.79
C GLU A 28 13.54 -31.94 -5.81
N ALA A 29 14.79 -31.92 -5.34
CA ALA A 29 15.28 -32.87 -4.34
C ALA A 29 14.54 -32.79 -3.00
N LYS A 30 14.18 -31.58 -2.56
CA LYS A 30 13.52 -31.35 -1.25
C LYS A 30 12.01 -31.51 -1.27
N THR A 31 11.38 -31.24 -2.42
CA THR A 31 9.90 -31.17 -2.53
C THR A 31 9.31 -32.19 -3.48
N GLY A 32 10.11 -32.83 -4.33
CA GLY A 32 9.66 -33.67 -5.44
C GLY A 32 8.99 -32.89 -6.58
N LYS A 33 8.97 -31.55 -6.52
CA LYS A 33 8.33 -30.69 -7.51
C LYS A 33 9.37 -30.00 -8.38
N LYS A 34 9.14 -30.01 -9.69
CA LYS A 34 9.86 -29.11 -10.61
C LYS A 34 9.36 -27.69 -10.41
N VAL A 35 10.28 -26.76 -10.24
CA VAL A 35 9.96 -25.35 -10.05
C VAL A 35 9.99 -24.62 -11.37
N ASP A 36 8.90 -23.94 -11.70
CA ASP A 36 8.90 -22.85 -12.67
C ASP A 36 8.67 -21.56 -11.89
N LYS A 37 9.46 -20.52 -12.20
CA LYS A 37 9.44 -19.28 -11.45
C LYS A 37 8.09 -18.54 -11.57
N LYS A 38 7.44 -18.60 -12.73
CA LYS A 38 6.12 -17.95 -12.93
C LYS A 38 5.05 -18.69 -12.16
N GLU A 39 5.07 -20.02 -12.16
CA GLU A 39 4.13 -20.82 -11.37
C GLU A 39 4.37 -20.64 -9.86
N ALA A 40 5.63 -20.64 -9.40
CA ALA A 40 5.96 -20.41 -8.00
C ALA A 40 5.52 -19.01 -7.51
N ALA A 41 5.56 -18.00 -8.38
CA ALA A 41 5.07 -16.66 -8.03
C ALA A 41 3.57 -16.64 -7.68
N LYS A 42 2.76 -17.54 -8.26
CA LYS A 42 1.31 -17.65 -7.98
C LYS A 42 1.01 -18.11 -6.56
N GLU A 43 1.94 -18.82 -5.94
CA GLU A 43 1.84 -19.31 -4.57
C GLU A 43 2.22 -18.24 -3.52
N THR A 44 2.64 -17.05 -3.95
CA THR A 44 2.99 -15.96 -3.03
C THR A 44 1.74 -15.27 -2.49
N ILE A 45 1.82 -14.79 -1.24
CA ILE A 45 0.75 -13.98 -0.63
C ILE A 45 0.47 -12.73 -1.48
N ALA A 46 1.52 -12.10 -2.01
CA ALA A 46 1.38 -10.92 -2.86
C ALA A 46 0.56 -11.20 -4.13
N TYR A 47 0.79 -12.34 -4.78
CA TYR A 47 -0.01 -12.75 -5.94
C TYR A 47 -1.46 -12.96 -5.58
N GLY A 48 -1.74 -13.68 -4.48
CA GLY A 48 -3.10 -13.89 -3.97
C GLY A 48 -3.83 -12.57 -3.71
N ILE A 49 -3.22 -11.65 -2.96
CA ILE A 49 -3.80 -10.32 -2.68
C ILE A 49 -4.10 -9.56 -3.98
N LEU A 50 -3.14 -9.53 -4.92
CA LEU A 50 -3.34 -8.81 -6.19
C LEU A 50 -4.43 -9.47 -7.05
N ALA A 51 -4.49 -10.79 -7.11
CA ALA A 51 -5.50 -11.53 -7.84
C ALA A 51 -6.90 -11.28 -7.27
N ASP A 52 -7.05 -11.34 -5.94
CA ASP A 52 -8.33 -11.15 -5.26
C ASP A 52 -8.91 -9.73 -5.44
N HIS A 53 -8.03 -8.71 -5.57
CA HIS A 53 -8.43 -7.32 -5.78
C HIS A 53 -8.42 -6.90 -7.25
N ASN A 54 -8.06 -7.80 -8.18
CA ASN A 54 -8.02 -7.49 -9.60
C ASN A 54 -9.41 -7.60 -10.23
N THR A 55 -9.86 -6.50 -10.84
CA THR A 55 -11.16 -6.39 -11.52
C THR A 55 -11.06 -6.51 -13.04
N SER A 56 -9.85 -6.63 -13.61
CA SER A 56 -9.66 -6.70 -15.07
C SER A 56 -9.81 -8.10 -15.66
N GLY A 57 -9.73 -9.15 -14.85
CA GLY A 57 -9.62 -10.53 -15.30
C GLY A 57 -8.29 -10.88 -15.99
N ASN A 58 -7.31 -9.98 -15.97
CA ASN A 58 -6.00 -10.16 -16.60
C ASN A 58 -4.87 -9.81 -15.61
N MET A 59 -4.07 -10.81 -15.23
CA MET A 59 -2.95 -10.63 -14.29
C MET A 59 -1.73 -9.88 -14.87
N GLU A 60 -1.65 -9.76 -16.19
CA GLU A 60 -0.63 -8.92 -16.86
C GLU A 60 -1.08 -7.46 -16.96
N LYS A 61 -2.39 -7.18 -16.78
CA LYS A 61 -3.00 -5.85 -16.88
C LYS A 61 -3.94 -5.61 -15.71
N LEU A 62 -3.37 -5.43 -14.53
CA LEU A 62 -4.11 -5.28 -13.28
C LEU A 62 -5.02 -4.03 -13.28
N LYS A 63 -6.24 -4.19 -12.79
CA LYS A 63 -7.12 -3.09 -12.37
C LYS A 63 -7.53 -3.34 -10.93
N ILE A 64 -6.77 -2.76 -10.00
CA ILE A 64 -6.92 -3.05 -8.57
C ILE A 64 -8.04 -2.22 -7.96
N LYS A 65 -8.93 -2.87 -7.22
CA LYS A 65 -9.87 -2.23 -6.31
C LYS A 65 -9.20 -2.03 -4.96
N PHE A 66 -9.12 -0.79 -4.50
CA PHE A 66 -8.61 -0.47 -3.17
C PHE A 66 -9.72 -0.61 -2.12
N ASP A 67 -9.39 -1.14 -0.94
CA ASP A 67 -10.33 -1.26 0.18
C ASP A 67 -10.38 -0.01 1.06
N LYS A 68 -9.25 0.71 1.12
CA LYS A 68 -9.08 1.91 1.93
C LYS A 68 -8.01 2.80 1.31
N LEU A 69 -8.16 4.10 1.48
CA LEU A 69 -7.16 5.11 1.15
C LEU A 69 -6.66 5.78 2.43
N THR A 70 -5.42 6.24 2.39
CA THR A 70 -4.75 6.92 3.49
C THR A 70 -3.78 7.94 2.89
N SER A 71 -3.78 9.17 3.39
CA SER A 71 -2.83 10.20 2.97
C SER A 71 -2.62 11.22 4.07
N HIS A 72 -1.47 11.87 4.03
CA HIS A 72 -1.08 12.87 5.03
C HIS A 72 -1.27 14.30 4.53
N ASP A 73 -1.28 15.23 5.46
CA ASP A 73 -1.30 16.70 5.31
C ASP A 73 -0.57 17.26 4.09
N ILE A 74 0.66 16.83 3.79
CA ILE A 74 1.40 17.34 2.62
C ILE A 74 0.71 16.98 1.29
N THR A 75 0.02 15.85 1.21
CA THR A 75 -0.47 15.30 -0.08
C THR A 75 -1.99 15.37 -0.23
N PHE A 76 -2.75 15.30 0.87
CA PHE A 76 -4.21 15.19 0.75
C PHE A 76 -4.87 16.41 0.13
N VAL A 77 -4.26 17.60 0.25
CA VAL A 77 -4.83 18.84 -0.29
C VAL A 77 -4.93 18.75 -1.81
N GLY A 78 -3.82 18.42 -2.47
CA GLY A 78 -3.77 18.23 -3.91
C GLY A 78 -4.68 17.08 -4.37
N ILE A 79 -4.63 15.94 -3.68
CA ILE A 79 -5.45 14.77 -4.02
C ILE A 79 -6.95 15.12 -4.00
N ILE A 80 -7.42 15.76 -2.94
CA ILE A 80 -8.84 16.10 -2.78
C ILE A 80 -9.25 17.22 -3.73
N GLN A 81 -8.37 18.20 -4.01
CA GLN A 81 -8.64 19.23 -5.00
C GLN A 81 -8.84 18.62 -6.40
N THR A 82 -7.97 17.70 -6.82
CA THR A 82 -8.14 16.96 -8.07
C THR A 82 -9.43 16.15 -8.06
N ALA A 83 -9.69 15.38 -7.01
CA ALA A 83 -10.91 14.58 -6.91
C ALA A 83 -12.18 15.45 -6.96
N ARG A 84 -12.18 16.60 -6.27
CA ARG A 84 -13.26 17.59 -6.32
C ARG A 84 -13.46 18.15 -7.73
N ALA A 85 -12.38 18.50 -8.42
CA ALA A 85 -12.45 18.95 -9.81
C ALA A 85 -13.01 17.86 -10.75
N SER A 86 -12.80 16.59 -10.42
CA SER A 86 -13.38 15.43 -11.09
C SER A 86 -14.81 15.06 -10.65
N GLY A 87 -15.47 15.89 -9.82
CA GLY A 87 -16.87 15.68 -9.43
C GLY A 87 -17.10 14.84 -8.17
N LEU A 88 -16.11 14.73 -7.27
CA LEU A 88 -16.25 14.03 -6.00
C LEU A 88 -17.41 14.61 -5.16
N THR A 89 -18.38 13.75 -4.80
CA THR A 89 -19.48 14.07 -3.88
C THR A 89 -19.38 13.34 -2.54
N LYS A 90 -18.69 12.19 -2.53
CA LYS A 90 -18.32 11.39 -1.34
C LYS A 90 -17.11 10.54 -1.68
N PHE A 91 -16.29 10.16 -0.69
CA PHE A 91 -15.21 9.22 -0.95
C PHE A 91 -15.76 7.84 -1.34
N PRO A 92 -15.23 7.19 -2.39
CA PRO A 92 -15.75 5.92 -2.89
C PRO A 92 -15.41 4.73 -1.97
N VAL A 93 -14.39 4.89 -1.12
CA VAL A 93 -13.91 3.91 -0.14
C VAL A 93 -13.52 4.65 1.14
N PRO A 94 -13.41 3.98 2.29
CA PRO A 94 -12.87 4.57 3.51
C PRO A 94 -11.56 5.32 3.24
N TYR A 95 -11.47 6.57 3.70
CA TYR A 95 -10.30 7.41 3.50
C TYR A 95 -9.88 8.04 4.84
N VAL A 96 -8.64 7.80 5.26
CA VAL A 96 -8.02 8.43 6.43
C VAL A 96 -7.14 9.61 6.01
N LEU A 97 -7.34 10.75 6.68
CA LEU A 97 -6.59 11.99 6.49
C LEU A 97 -5.79 12.27 7.76
N THR A 98 -4.47 12.16 7.69
CA THR A 98 -3.58 12.26 8.86
C THR A 98 -2.72 13.52 8.84
N ASN A 99 -2.57 14.19 9.98
CA ASN A 99 -1.81 15.44 10.07
C ASN A 99 -0.45 15.22 10.78
N CYS A 100 0.39 14.33 10.23
CA CYS A 100 1.61 13.88 10.90
C CYS A 100 2.91 14.57 10.45
N HIS A 101 2.95 15.28 9.32
CA HIS A 101 4.18 15.90 8.83
C HIS A 101 4.24 17.41 9.10
N ASN A 102 3.10 18.11 9.05
CA ASN A 102 2.99 19.54 9.33
C ASN A 102 2.65 19.81 10.81
N SER A 103 3.02 18.88 11.69
CA SER A 103 2.85 18.97 13.14
C SER A 103 4.07 19.55 13.89
N LEU A 104 5.29 19.53 13.32
CA LEU A 104 6.50 20.02 14.01
C LEU A 104 7.22 21.09 13.17
N CYS A 105 7.74 22.10 13.86
CA CYS A 105 8.16 23.43 13.39
C CYS A 105 9.25 23.51 12.29
N ALA A 106 8.98 23.03 11.07
CA ALA A 106 9.86 23.26 9.92
C ALA A 106 9.27 24.26 8.91
N VAL A 107 7.93 24.28 8.75
CA VAL A 107 7.17 25.24 7.94
C VAL A 107 6.02 25.73 8.81
N GLY A 108 6.31 26.53 9.85
CA GLY A 108 5.34 26.86 10.91
C GLY A 108 4.57 28.16 10.63
N GLY A 109 3.24 28.09 10.58
CA GLY A 109 2.36 29.27 10.44
C GLY A 109 0.93 28.89 10.03
N THR A 110 0.15 29.88 9.56
CA THR A 110 -1.27 29.73 9.14
C THR A 110 -1.48 28.67 8.06
N ILE A 111 -0.47 28.38 7.24
CA ILE A 111 -0.55 27.38 6.15
C ILE A 111 -0.85 25.98 6.69
N ASN A 112 -0.23 25.58 7.80
CA ASN A 112 -0.48 24.25 8.37
C ASN A 112 -1.90 24.17 8.96
N GLU A 113 -2.34 25.25 9.61
CA GLU A 113 -3.70 25.34 10.13
C GLU A 113 -4.73 25.32 9.00
N ASP A 114 -4.47 25.98 7.88
CA ASP A 114 -5.32 25.98 6.69
C ASP A 114 -5.43 24.57 6.08
N ASP A 115 -4.31 23.85 5.93
CA ASP A 115 -4.30 22.46 5.43
C ASP A 115 -5.08 21.53 6.38
N HIS A 116 -4.87 21.67 7.69
CA HIS A 116 -5.57 20.89 8.71
C HIS A 116 -7.08 21.17 8.70
N MET A 117 -7.48 22.44 8.59
CA MET A 117 -8.87 22.87 8.50
C MET A 117 -9.52 22.45 7.18
N PHE A 118 -8.77 22.48 6.08
CA PHE A 118 -9.19 21.92 4.80
C PHE A 118 -9.46 20.42 4.91
N GLY A 119 -8.52 19.66 5.48
CA GLY A 119 -8.66 18.22 5.70
C GLY A 119 -9.89 17.87 6.56
N LEU A 120 -10.08 18.58 7.69
CA LEU A 120 -11.24 18.40 8.56
C LEU A 120 -12.56 18.71 7.84
N SER A 121 -12.60 19.78 7.06
CA SER A 121 -13.77 20.19 6.29
C SER A 121 -14.11 19.15 5.20
N CYS A 122 -13.09 18.59 4.54
CA CYS A 122 -13.27 17.54 3.55
C CYS A 122 -13.77 16.23 4.17
N ALA A 123 -13.23 15.83 5.33
CA ALA A 123 -13.73 14.66 6.06
C ALA A 123 -15.20 14.80 6.45
N LYS A 124 -15.61 15.99 6.92
CA LYS A 124 -17.02 16.29 7.23
C LYS A 124 -17.91 16.28 5.99
N LYS A 125 -17.42 16.80 4.85
CA LYS A 125 -18.21 16.95 3.63
C LYS A 125 -18.33 15.66 2.82
N TYR A 126 -17.22 14.96 2.59
CA TYR A 126 -17.14 13.79 1.71
C TYR A 126 -17.17 12.46 2.47
N GLY A 127 -17.19 12.50 3.81
CA GLY A 127 -16.98 11.35 4.69
C GLY A 127 -15.48 11.11 4.95
N GLY A 128 -15.16 10.10 5.76
CA GLY A 128 -13.77 9.71 6.05
C GLY A 128 -13.37 9.91 7.51
N VAL A 129 -12.12 9.56 7.82
CA VAL A 129 -11.55 9.64 9.16
C VAL A 129 -10.50 10.75 9.18
N TYR A 130 -10.66 11.73 10.06
CA TYR A 130 -9.68 12.78 10.28
C TYR A 130 -8.88 12.48 11.53
N VAL A 131 -7.57 12.34 11.41
CA VAL A 131 -6.65 12.14 12.54
C VAL A 131 -6.01 13.47 12.88
N PRO A 132 -6.33 14.09 14.03
CA PRO A 132 -5.82 15.40 14.40
C PRO A 132 -4.29 15.45 14.47
N PRO A 133 -3.68 16.64 14.37
CA PRO A 133 -2.24 16.80 14.54
C PRO A 133 -1.77 16.27 15.91
N HIS A 134 -0.52 15.80 15.96
CA HIS A 134 0.12 15.23 17.15
C HIS A 134 -0.51 13.94 17.73
N GLN A 135 -1.51 13.33 17.07
CA GLN A 135 -2.17 12.13 17.59
C GLN A 135 -1.50 10.82 17.13
N ALA A 136 -1.08 10.74 15.87
CA ALA A 136 -0.44 9.55 15.31
C ALA A 136 0.35 9.87 14.04
N VAL A 137 1.30 9.00 13.70
CA VAL A 137 1.91 8.95 12.37
C VAL A 137 1.08 8.03 11.47
N ILE A 138 0.97 8.39 10.18
CA ILE A 138 0.12 7.74 9.18
C ILE A 138 0.19 6.19 9.18
N HIS A 139 1.40 5.62 9.24
CA HIS A 139 1.62 4.16 9.18
C HIS A 139 1.37 3.41 10.49
N GLN A 140 1.20 4.12 11.61
CA GLN A 140 0.81 3.51 12.88
C GLN A 140 -0.72 3.46 13.03
N PHE A 141 -1.42 4.43 12.44
CA PHE A 141 -2.87 4.54 12.57
C PHE A 141 -3.64 3.63 11.60
N ALA A 142 -3.17 3.55 10.34
CA ALA A 142 -3.95 3.05 9.22
C ALA A 142 -3.47 1.70 8.67
#